data_AF-A0A848RZ16-F1
#
_entry.id   AF-A0A848RZ16-F1
#
_cell.length_a   1.000
_cell.length_b   1.000
_cell.length_c   1.000
_cell.angle_alpha   90.00
_cell.angle_beta   90.00
_cell.angle_gamma   90.00
#
_symmetry.space_group_name_H-M   'P 1'
#
loop_
_entity.id
_entity.type
_entity.pdbx_description
1 polymer ?
#
loop_
_entity_poly.entity_id
_entity_poly.type
_entity_poly.pdbx_seq_one_letter_code
_entity_poly.pdbx_strand_id
1 'polypeptide(L)' 'MRLGRLDRLRSVRRALADESGSATAEYAVATMAAVGFAGLLVLILRGDEVRGILTDLVRRALTVTD' A
#
# COMPACT_ATOMS: atom_id res chain seq x y z
N MET A 1 40.01 -27.68 -7.45
CA MET A 1 38.57 -27.39 -7.64
C MET A 1 37.81 -27.10 -6.32
N ARG A 2 38.42 -26.51 -5.28
CA ARG A 2 37.76 -26.17 -3.98
C ARG A 2 37.42 -24.67 -3.81
N LEU A 3 37.98 -23.80 -4.65
CA LEU A 3 37.85 -22.33 -4.53
C LEU A 3 36.45 -21.81 -4.90
N GLY A 4 35.82 -22.36 -5.94
CA GLY A 4 34.53 -21.85 -6.44
C GLY A 4 33.35 -21.96 -5.47
N ARG A 5 33.41 -22.85 -4.46
CA ARG A 5 32.35 -22.94 -3.44
C ARG A 5 32.44 -21.78 -2.45
N LEU A 6 33.64 -21.36 -2.07
CA LEU A 6 33.85 -20.25 -1.13
C LEU A 6 33.51 -18.91 -1.78
N ASP A 7 33.82 -18.75 -3.06
CA ASP A 7 33.48 -17.51 -3.80
C ASP A 7 31.97 -17.35 -3.96
N ARG A 8 31.24 -18.45 -4.21
CA ARG A 8 29.77 -18.44 -4.26
C ARG A 8 29.15 -18.13 -2.89
N LEU A 9 29.73 -18.65 -1.79
CA LEU A 9 29.26 -18.30 -0.44
C LEU A 9 29.51 -16.83 -0.10
N ARG A 10 30.64 -16.26 -0.53
CA ARG A 10 30.93 -14.83 -0.37
C ARG A 10 30.00 -13.95 -1.20
N SER A 11 29.68 -14.35 -2.44
CA SER A 11 28.76 -13.58 -3.29
C SER A 11 27.35 -13.54 -2.71
N VAL A 12 26.84 -14.68 -2.22
CA VAL A 12 25.54 -14.74 -1.53
C VAL A 12 25.55 -13.87 -0.27
N ARG A 13 26.62 -13.93 0.53
CA ARG A 13 26.73 -13.08 1.72
C ARG A 13 26.75 -11.59 1.39
N ARG A 14 27.39 -11.18 0.29
CA ARG A 14 27.37 -9.78 -0.16
C ARG A 14 26.00 -9.35 -0.65
N ALA A 15 25.30 -10.19 -1.40
CA ALA A 15 23.94 -9.90 -1.85
C ALA A 15 22.94 -9.80 -0.70
N LEU A 16 23.12 -10.58 0.37
CA LEU A 16 22.30 -10.50 1.59
C LEU A 16 22.64 -9.29 2.47
N ALA A 17 23.85 -8.73 2.34
CA ALA A 17 24.31 -7.54 3.06
C ALA A 17 24.22 -6.29 2.18
N ASP A 18 23.45 -6.34 1.09
CA ASP A 18 23.22 -5.21 0.21
C ASP A 18 21.85 -4.59 0.54
N GLU A 19 21.86 -3.56 1.39
CA GLU A 19 20.66 -2.81 1.76
C GLU A 19 20.11 -1.91 0.64
N SER A 20 20.80 -1.81 -0.51
CA SER A 20 20.36 -0.96 -1.64
C SER A 20 18.95 -1.30 -2.11
N GLY A 21 18.55 -2.58 -2.07
CA GLY A 21 17.18 -3.03 -2.37
C GLY A 21 16.19 -2.92 -1.22
N SER A 22 16.68 -2.76 0.02
CA SER A 22 15.85 -2.68 1.23
C SER A 22 15.00 -1.41 1.25
N ALA A 23 15.58 -0.27 0.87
CA ALA A 23 14.86 1.00 0.84
C ALA A 23 13.67 0.95 -0.13
N THR A 24 13.85 0.44 -1.35
CA THR A 24 12.76 0.31 -2.33
C THR A 24 11.69 -0.68 -1.88
N ALA A 25 12.08 -1.77 -1.22
CA ALA A 25 11.13 -2.73 -0.65
C ALA A 25 10.29 -2.13 0.48
N GLU A 26 10.91 -1.33 1.36
CA GLU A 26 10.21 -0.62 2.44
C GLU A 26 9.16 0.34 1.90
N TYR A 27 9.52 1.19 0.92
CA TYR A 27 8.56 2.08 0.27
C TYR A 27 7.42 1.32 -0.39
N ALA A 28 7.71 0.18 -1.02
CA ALA A 28 6.68 -0.66 -1.62
C ALA A 28 5.71 -1.21 -0.55
N VAL A 29 6.23 -1.73 0.57
CA VAL A 29 5.41 -2.24 1.68
C VAL A 29 4.58 -1.13 2.33
N ALA A 30 5.18 0.04 2.60
CA ALA A 30 4.48 1.19 3.15
C ALA A 30 3.33 1.64 2.22
N THR A 31 3.59 1.69 0.92
CA THR A 31 2.58 2.03 -0.09
C THR A 31 1.46 0.99 -0.12
N MET A 32 1.79 -0.31 -0.11
CA MET A 32 0.80 -1.38 -0.10
C MET A 32 -0.06 -1.36 1.16
N ALA A 33 0.53 -1.05 2.32
CA ALA A 33 -0.20 -0.88 3.57
C ALA A 33 -1.19 0.29 3.47
N ALA A 34 -0.76 1.45 2.96
CA ALA A 34 -1.62 2.61 2.75
C ALA A 34 -2.75 2.33 1.75
N VAL A 35 -2.46 1.63 0.64
CA VAL A 35 -3.45 1.23 -0.36
C VAL A 35 -4.46 0.25 0.23
N GLY A 36 -4.04 -0.71 1.05
CA GLY A 36 -4.94 -1.62 1.77
C GLY A 36 -5.90 -0.89 2.70
N PHE A 37 -5.39 0.10 3.46
CA PHE A 37 -6.22 0.95 4.30
C PHE A 37 -7.21 1.79 3.48
N ALA A 38 -6.79 2.37 2.37
CA ALA A 38 -7.68 3.07 1.44
C ALA A 38 -8.78 2.14 0.88
N GLY A 39 -8.45 0.88 0.61
CA GLY A 39 -9.43 -0.13 0.20
C GLY A 39 -10.51 -0.36 1.26
N LEU A 40 -10.14 -0.41 2.55
CA LEU A 40 -11.10 -0.49 3.65
C LEU A 40 -12.03 0.74 3.69
N LEU A 41 -11.47 1.96 3.53
CA LEU A 41 -12.28 3.18 3.46
C LEU A 41 -13.26 3.16 2.27
N VAL A 42 -12.82 2.69 1.11
CA VAL A 42 -13.71 2.53 -0.06
C VAL A 42 -14.85 1.56 0.24
N LEU A 43 -14.59 0.45 0.94
CA LEU A 43 -15.63 -0.49 1.34
C LEU A 43 -16.64 0.17 2.29
N ILE A 44 -16.16 0.94 3.27
CA ILE A 44 -17.01 1.70 4.20
C ILE A 44 -17.89 2.71 3.44
N LEU A 45 -17.30 3.47 2.51
CA LEU A 45 -18.02 4.47 1.70
C LEU A 45 -19.08 3.86 0.79
N ARG A 46 -18.91 2.59 0.39
CA ARG A 46 -19.88 1.85 -0.41
C ARG A 46 -21.06 1.30 0.40
N GLY A 47 -20.98 1.31 1.73
CA GLY A 47 -22.06 0.87 2.60
C GLY A 47 -23.31 1.74 2.47
N ASP A 48 -24.49 1.13 2.58
CA ASP A 48 -25.78 1.81 2.34
C ASP A 48 -26.02 2.98 3.30
N GLU A 49 -25.59 2.87 4.55
CA GLU A 49 -25.71 3.93 5.55
C GLU A 49 -24.90 5.18 5.14
N VAL A 50 -23.62 4.99 4.80
CA VAL A 50 -22.73 6.09 4.38
C VAL A 50 -23.18 6.69 3.05
N ARG A 51 -23.55 5.84 2.09
CA ARG A 51 -24.11 6.29 0.82
C ARG A 51 -25.40 7.09 1.01
N GLY A 52 -26.25 6.68 1.94
CA GLY A 52 -27.46 7.40 2.34
C GLY A 52 -27.13 8.79 2.86
N ILE A 53 -26.23 8.90 3.83
CA ILE A 53 -25.78 10.18 4.39
C ILE A 53 -25.23 11.10 3.30
N LEU A 54 -24.36 10.59 2.42
CA LEU A 54 -23.78 11.37 1.33
C LEU A 54 -24.84 11.82 0.31
N THR A 55 -25.78 10.95 -0.02
CA THR A 55 -26.89 11.29 -0.94
C THR A 55 -27.77 12.38 -0.34
N ASP A 56 -28.07 12.30 0.95
CA ASP A 56 -28.88 13.28 1.66
C ASP A 56 -28.18 14.64 1.74
N LEU A 57 -26.86 14.63 1.99
CA LEU A 57 -26.03 15.83 1.97
C LEU A 57 -26.06 16.50 0.59
N VAL A 58 -25.90 15.73 -0.50
CA VAL A 58 -25.97 16.25 -1.87
C VAL A 58 -27.36 16.81 -2.17
N ARG A 59 -28.43 16.11 -1.78
CA ARG A 59 -29.81 16.61 -1.95
C ARG A 59 -30.00 17.96 -1.26
N ARG A 60 -29.61 18.07 0.01
CA ARG A 60 -29.70 19.33 0.77
C ARG A 60 -28.92 20.45 0.11
N ALA A 61 -27.71 20.19 -0.37
CA ALA A 61 -26.90 21.18 -1.08
C ALA A 61 -27.56 21.68 -2.37
N LEU A 62 -28.31 20.81 -3.06
CA LEU A 62 -29.04 21.13 -4.29
C LEU A 62 -30.42 21.77 -4.05
N THR A 63 -30.98 21.68 -2.84
CA THR A 63 -32.25 22.32 -2.48
C THR A 63 -32.07 23.76 -1.99
N VAL A 64 -30.84 24.27 -1.82
CA VAL A 64 -30.56 25.68 -1.45
C VAL A 64 -30.63 26.58 -2.69
N THR A 65 -31.74 26.56 -3.42
CA THR A 65 -31.98 27.47 -4.55
C THR A 65 -33.42 27.97 -4.64
N ASP A 66 -34.21 27.85 -3.57
CA ASP A 66 -35.48 28.58 -3.40
C ASP A 66 -35.46 29.41 -2.10
#